data_AF-A0A0G3GTV1-F1
#
_entry.id   AF-A0A0G3GTV1-F1
#
_cell.length_a   1.000
_cell.length_b   1.000
_cell.length_c   1.000
_cell.angle_alpha   90.00
_cell.angle_beta   90.00
_cell.angle_gamma   90.00
#
_symmetry.space_group_name_H-M   'P 1'
#
loop_
_entity.id
_entity.type
_entity.pdbx_description
1 polymer ?
#
loop_
_entity_poly.entity_id
_entity_poly.type
_entity_poly.pdbx_seq_one_letter_code
_entity_poly.pdbx_strand_id
1 'polypeptide(L)'
;MTTRTQEIWEQGQRQRDERKRQRLTPGLIRIWDGDWNYRATITDAIESSFQWKLNDTGHGIVTLPIDNPTGKWIMDYRNRQKKNIHITMDKDGARWSGRLKTAKITKTPAGQRYYELEVLHDYEELKHVYIWPNPFLPDVLQFPRAYVLMGPTIWVLKTALMMNLWRLTGTAWKFPDDPMEARQWIKAFQPQQWSMLVKPDKVFGDDTSPWTVISARMKTFHELAAPKLADAHLMVTCTRYLEGDPDPWEGHKCRHGALIFDIVDKSGWWTPTGTATSGNIFHGLVRTIQEVVGKVDTTHAITAAPGEVAEYTKPNFLSTVVGAPYVVYREGKITGIESSSFSWAPATTVQAICGGHSAYGVNEAISAAVQFAGNALGTMVLLPTAGTIADTLLQPIYADTIAAWNTWKSQQRARELGWSHYYETFSEGADKAYTFSSITALRKAFWDTREKVSHRLVIADGAPWFVGENGKGHFFLGDRIGATIVGLPEDQIVVEQVSELKYVTSRDSRGWEIICGDKESQESPLENTIRRVRNAMGAIHDLGVV
;
A
#
# COMPACT_ATOMS: atom_id res chain seq x y z
N MET A 1 -27.25 58.10 -7.45
CA MET A 1 -26.46 57.18 -6.58
C MET A 1 -27.18 55.85 -6.35
N THR A 2 -28.48 55.84 -6.04
CA THR A 2 -29.30 54.64 -5.77
C THR A 2 -29.10 53.47 -6.72
N THR A 3 -29.15 53.68 -8.04
CA THR A 3 -29.06 52.61 -9.06
C THR A 3 -27.81 51.74 -8.90
N ARG A 4 -26.63 52.36 -8.74
CA ARG A 4 -25.35 51.63 -8.57
C ARG A 4 -25.31 50.80 -7.28
N THR A 5 -25.93 51.29 -6.21
CA THR A 5 -26.05 50.54 -4.95
C THR A 5 -26.97 49.34 -5.12
N GLN A 6 -28.06 49.48 -5.88
CA GLN A 6 -28.98 48.39 -6.20
C GLN A 6 -28.31 47.34 -7.11
N GLU A 7 -27.61 47.76 -8.17
CA GLU A 7 -26.82 46.87 -9.05
C GLU A 7 -25.83 46.01 -8.26
N ILE A 8 -25.07 46.64 -7.34
CA ILE A 8 -24.11 45.95 -6.46
C ILE A 8 -24.82 44.98 -5.51
N TRP A 9 -25.99 45.36 -4.95
CA TRP A 9 -26.77 44.48 -4.08
C TRP A 9 -27.33 43.27 -4.84
N GLU A 10 -27.87 43.47 -6.05
CA GLU A 10 -28.37 42.40 -6.91
C GLU A 10 -27.24 41.48 -7.42
N GLN A 11 -26.05 42.03 -7.68
CA GLN A 11 -24.85 41.24 -7.98
C GLN A 11 -24.43 40.40 -6.74
N GLY A 12 -24.50 41.00 -5.55
CA GLY A 12 -24.22 40.33 -4.28
C GLY A 12 -25.16 39.17 -3.96
N GLN A 13 -26.48 39.34 -4.16
CA GLN A 13 -27.44 38.23 -4.00
C GLN A 13 -27.21 37.15 -5.06
N ARG A 14 -26.96 37.51 -6.34
CA ARG A 14 -26.63 36.55 -7.40
C ARG A 14 -25.41 35.69 -7.05
N GLN A 15 -24.30 36.30 -6.62
CA GLN A 15 -23.10 35.57 -6.16
C GLN A 15 -23.37 34.70 -4.92
N ARG A 16 -24.18 35.19 -3.98
CA ARG A 16 -24.57 34.43 -2.78
C ARG A 16 -25.38 33.19 -3.14
N ASP A 17 -26.34 33.31 -4.05
CA ASP A 17 -27.23 32.21 -4.45
C ASP A 17 -26.57 31.27 -5.46
N GLU A 18 -25.57 31.73 -6.20
CA GLU A 18 -24.63 30.86 -6.92
C GLU A 18 -23.77 30.03 -5.95
N ARG A 19 -23.14 30.64 -4.94
CA ARG A 19 -22.38 29.90 -3.90
C ARG A 19 -23.23 28.89 -3.13
N LYS A 20 -24.51 29.21 -2.85
CA LYS A 20 -25.47 28.24 -2.28
C LYS A 20 -25.67 27.03 -3.21
N ARG A 21 -25.89 27.26 -4.51
CA ARG A 21 -26.12 26.19 -5.51
C ARG A 21 -24.87 25.33 -5.70
N GLN A 22 -23.69 25.94 -5.82
CA GLN A 22 -22.40 25.24 -5.90
C GLN A 22 -22.19 24.33 -4.66
N ARG A 23 -22.36 24.88 -3.45
CA ARG A 23 -22.27 24.09 -2.20
C ARG A 23 -23.18 22.86 -2.22
N LEU A 24 -24.43 23.01 -2.67
CA LEU A 24 -25.43 21.93 -2.72
C LEU A 24 -25.26 20.97 -3.91
N THR A 25 -24.41 21.29 -4.89
CA THR A 25 -24.14 20.39 -6.02
C THR A 25 -23.29 19.21 -5.52
N PRO A 26 -23.69 17.95 -5.79
CA PRO A 26 -22.91 16.78 -5.42
C PRO A 26 -21.56 16.74 -6.16
N GLY A 27 -20.57 16.08 -5.57
CA GLY A 27 -19.27 15.88 -6.22
C GLY A 27 -19.37 14.89 -7.38
N LEU A 28 -18.60 15.12 -8.45
CA LEU A 28 -18.53 14.22 -9.60
C LEU A 28 -17.59 13.05 -9.27
N ILE A 29 -18.16 11.89 -8.92
CA ILE A 29 -17.39 10.68 -8.60
C ILE A 29 -17.23 9.81 -9.84
N ARG A 30 -15.98 9.54 -10.25
CA ARG A 30 -15.62 8.74 -11.43
C ARG A 30 -14.72 7.58 -11.04
N ILE A 31 -14.95 6.42 -11.66
CA ILE A 31 -14.20 5.17 -11.47
C ILE A 31 -13.41 4.82 -12.74
N TRP A 32 -12.17 4.40 -12.50
CA TRP A 32 -11.16 4.08 -13.50
C TRP A 32 -10.51 2.73 -13.16
N ASP A 33 -9.94 2.04 -14.15
CA ASP A 33 -9.12 0.84 -13.89
C ASP A 33 -7.65 1.18 -13.59
N GLY A 34 -6.84 0.14 -13.31
CA GLY A 34 -5.41 0.25 -13.03
C GLY A 34 -4.52 0.80 -14.17
N ASP A 35 -5.09 0.96 -15.37
CA ASP A 35 -4.46 1.64 -16.50
C ASP A 35 -5.07 3.04 -16.76
N TRP A 36 -5.93 3.53 -15.85
CA TRP A 36 -6.68 4.79 -15.93
C TRP A 36 -7.62 4.93 -17.12
N ASN A 37 -8.15 3.81 -17.65
CA ASN A 37 -9.29 3.88 -18.57
C ASN A 37 -10.57 4.19 -17.77
N TYR A 38 -11.41 5.11 -18.27
CA TYR A 38 -12.71 5.41 -17.68
C TYR A 38 -13.63 4.18 -17.70
N ARG A 39 -14.35 3.93 -16.60
CA ARG A 39 -15.27 2.79 -16.46
C ARG A 39 -16.69 3.21 -16.10
N ALA A 40 -16.86 4.12 -15.14
CA ALA A 40 -18.19 4.59 -14.72
C ALA A 40 -18.13 5.96 -14.03
N THR A 41 -19.28 6.64 -13.99
CA THR A 41 -19.55 7.77 -13.10
C THR A 41 -20.62 7.32 -12.11
N ILE A 42 -20.39 7.54 -10.82
CA ILE A 42 -21.37 7.17 -9.78
C ILE A 42 -22.32 8.35 -9.56
N THR A 43 -23.61 8.09 -9.68
CA THR A 43 -24.69 9.07 -9.41
C THR A 43 -25.67 8.59 -8.34
N ASP A 44 -25.61 7.31 -7.97
CA ASP A 44 -26.54 6.58 -7.11
C ASP A 44 -25.88 6.03 -5.83
N ALA A 45 -24.80 6.66 -5.36
CA ALA A 45 -24.19 6.34 -4.07
C ALA A 45 -25.19 6.59 -2.92
N ILE A 46 -25.30 5.61 -2.03
CA ILE A 46 -26.05 5.73 -0.77
C ILE A 46 -25.32 6.68 0.19
N GLU A 47 -23.99 6.54 0.23
CA GLU A 47 -23.09 7.39 1.01
C GLU A 47 -21.76 7.55 0.25
N SER A 48 -21.14 8.73 0.36
CA SER A 48 -19.79 8.96 -0.14
C SER A 48 -19.05 9.95 0.77
N SER A 49 -17.94 9.51 1.36
CA SER A 49 -17.10 10.31 2.24
C SER A 49 -15.66 10.32 1.70
N PHE A 50 -15.03 11.50 1.66
CA PHE A 50 -13.67 11.67 1.15
C PHE A 50 -12.91 12.63 2.06
N GLN A 51 -11.89 12.11 2.74
CA GLN A 51 -11.06 12.86 3.65
C GLN A 51 -9.82 13.41 2.94
N TRP A 52 -9.56 14.69 3.07
CA TRP A 52 -8.22 15.25 2.89
C TRP A 52 -7.53 15.32 4.25
N LYS A 53 -6.26 14.88 4.31
CA LYS A 53 -5.43 14.91 5.52
C LYS A 53 -4.12 15.62 5.17
N LEU A 54 -3.62 16.47 6.07
CA LEU A 54 -2.39 17.23 5.82
C LEU A 54 -1.18 16.31 5.96
N ASN A 55 -0.39 16.19 4.88
CA ASN A 55 0.86 15.42 4.82
C ASN A 55 0.76 13.95 5.28
N ASP A 56 -0.42 13.35 5.16
CA ASP A 56 -0.68 11.93 5.40
C ASP A 56 -1.90 11.49 4.57
N THR A 57 -2.14 10.20 4.49
CA THR A 57 -3.18 9.58 3.68
C THR A 57 -4.56 9.82 4.28
N GLY A 58 -5.45 10.39 3.45
CA GLY A 58 -6.88 10.47 3.74
C GLY A 58 -7.62 9.22 3.25
N HIS A 59 -8.70 8.87 3.96
CA HIS A 59 -9.58 7.77 3.59
C HIS A 59 -10.76 8.24 2.72
N GLY A 60 -11.11 7.45 1.72
CA GLY A 60 -12.37 7.54 0.98
C GLY A 60 -13.23 6.31 1.27
N ILE A 61 -14.53 6.50 1.43
CA ILE A 61 -15.54 5.44 1.57
C ILE A 61 -16.68 5.75 0.60
N VAL A 62 -17.06 4.80 -0.25
CA VAL A 62 -18.21 4.93 -1.14
C VAL A 62 -19.11 3.70 -1.00
N THR A 63 -20.39 3.93 -0.71
CA THR A 63 -21.40 2.89 -0.48
C THR A 63 -22.39 2.88 -1.65
N LEU A 64 -22.45 1.77 -2.39
CA LEU A 64 -23.32 1.59 -3.57
C LEU A 64 -24.43 0.56 -3.29
N PRO A 65 -25.64 0.70 -3.86
CA PRO A 65 -26.66 -0.34 -3.76
C PRO A 65 -26.21 -1.63 -4.46
N ILE A 66 -26.64 -2.79 -3.96
CA ILE A 66 -26.21 -4.11 -4.46
C ILE A 66 -26.55 -4.36 -5.94
N ASP A 67 -27.52 -3.62 -6.48
CA ASP A 67 -27.92 -3.74 -7.88
C ASP A 67 -27.02 -2.96 -8.86
N ASN A 68 -26.20 -2.03 -8.34
CA ASN A 68 -25.35 -1.13 -9.14
C ASN A 68 -24.38 -1.92 -10.05
N PRO A 69 -24.36 -1.65 -11.38
CA PRO A 69 -23.51 -2.38 -12.32
C PRO A 69 -22.01 -2.13 -12.09
N THR A 70 -21.65 -0.97 -11.54
CA THR A 70 -20.27 -0.63 -11.16
C THR A 70 -19.80 -1.46 -9.99
N GLY A 71 -20.64 -1.66 -8.97
CA GLY A 71 -20.33 -2.53 -7.84
C GLY A 71 -20.10 -4.00 -8.27
N LYS A 72 -20.95 -4.48 -9.18
CA LYS A 72 -20.81 -5.80 -9.84
C LYS A 72 -19.49 -5.90 -10.62
N TRP A 73 -19.13 -4.88 -11.42
CA TRP A 73 -17.86 -4.81 -12.15
C TRP A 73 -16.63 -4.79 -11.22
N ILE A 74 -16.70 -4.08 -10.08
CA ILE A 74 -15.64 -4.10 -9.06
C ILE A 74 -15.48 -5.51 -8.49
N MET A 75 -16.58 -6.18 -8.12
CA MET A 75 -16.52 -7.50 -7.49
C MET A 75 -16.22 -8.66 -8.44
N ASP A 76 -16.30 -8.47 -9.76
CA ASP A 76 -15.71 -9.40 -10.73
C ASP A 76 -14.18 -9.20 -10.88
N TYR A 77 -13.46 -9.35 -9.77
CA TYR A 77 -12.00 -9.20 -9.71
C TYR A 77 -11.23 -10.29 -10.49
N ARG A 78 -11.91 -11.39 -10.88
CA ARG A 78 -11.29 -12.52 -11.59
C ARG A 78 -11.29 -12.32 -13.10
N ASN A 79 -12.37 -11.79 -13.68
CA ASN A 79 -12.47 -11.58 -15.13
C ASN A 79 -11.93 -10.20 -15.57
N ARG A 80 -11.71 -9.25 -14.64
CA ARG A 80 -11.12 -7.95 -14.97
C ARG A 80 -9.67 -8.08 -15.45
N GLN A 81 -9.38 -7.44 -16.59
CA GLN A 81 -8.02 -7.34 -17.16
C GLN A 81 -6.99 -6.70 -16.23
N LYS A 82 -7.44 -5.79 -15.35
CA LYS A 82 -6.65 -5.09 -14.34
C LYS A 82 -7.30 -5.18 -12.97
N LYS A 83 -6.49 -5.51 -11.96
CA LYS A 83 -6.94 -5.68 -10.58
C LYS A 83 -7.07 -4.35 -9.83
N ASN A 84 -6.18 -3.38 -10.04
CA ASN A 84 -6.34 -2.05 -9.44
C ASN A 84 -7.56 -1.33 -10.00
N ILE A 85 -8.15 -0.52 -9.13
CA ILE A 85 -9.26 0.41 -9.39
C ILE A 85 -8.88 1.75 -8.77
N HIS A 86 -9.16 2.82 -9.50
CA HIS A 86 -8.92 4.19 -9.05
C HIS A 86 -10.24 4.97 -9.00
N ILE A 87 -10.37 5.87 -8.03
CA ILE A 87 -11.52 6.75 -7.88
C ILE A 87 -11.06 8.20 -7.86
N THR A 88 -11.76 9.07 -8.58
CA THR A 88 -11.61 10.53 -8.51
C THR A 88 -12.93 11.16 -8.14
N MET A 89 -12.92 12.13 -7.22
CA MET A 89 -14.09 12.95 -6.87
C MET A 89 -13.74 14.42 -7.06
N ASP A 90 -14.48 15.11 -7.92
CA ASP A 90 -14.34 16.56 -8.13
C ASP A 90 -15.47 17.32 -7.42
N LYS A 91 -15.12 18.24 -6.51
CA LYS A 91 -16.09 19.16 -5.88
C LYS A 91 -15.46 20.52 -5.56
N ASP A 92 -16.21 21.58 -5.81
CA ASP A 92 -15.89 22.97 -5.43
C ASP A 92 -14.48 23.44 -5.88
N GLY A 93 -14.00 22.90 -7.01
CA GLY A 93 -12.68 23.17 -7.59
C GLY A 93 -11.54 22.29 -7.06
N ALA A 94 -11.79 21.46 -6.05
CA ALA A 94 -10.84 20.46 -5.55
C ALA A 94 -11.09 19.08 -6.18
N ARG A 95 -10.01 18.41 -6.58
CA ARG A 95 -10.03 16.98 -6.91
C ARG A 95 -9.49 16.18 -5.73
N TRP A 96 -10.23 15.16 -5.32
CA TRP A 96 -9.74 14.05 -4.51
C TRP A 96 -9.47 12.87 -5.45
N SER A 97 -8.37 12.15 -5.25
CA SER A 97 -8.05 10.97 -6.04
C SER A 97 -7.34 9.90 -5.20
N GLY A 98 -7.56 8.64 -5.53
CA GLY A 98 -7.03 7.52 -4.75
C GLY A 98 -7.12 6.16 -5.44
N ARG A 99 -6.54 5.14 -4.80
CA ARG A 99 -6.59 3.72 -5.20
C ARG A 99 -7.46 2.92 -4.24
N LEU A 100 -8.28 2.01 -4.76
CA LEU A 100 -9.07 1.07 -3.97
C LEU A 100 -8.15 0.21 -3.08
N LYS A 101 -8.45 0.16 -1.79
CA LYS A 101 -7.80 -0.70 -0.80
C LYS A 101 -8.60 -1.97 -0.58
N THR A 102 -9.92 -1.84 -0.41
CA THR A 102 -10.83 -2.95 -0.09
C THR A 102 -12.18 -2.67 -0.77
N ALA A 103 -12.75 -3.64 -1.47
CA ALA A 103 -14.19 -3.66 -1.72
C ALA A 103 -14.84 -4.73 -0.84
N LYS A 104 -16.03 -4.44 -0.32
CA LYS A 104 -16.83 -5.38 0.48
C LYS A 104 -18.25 -5.49 -0.08
N ILE A 105 -18.87 -6.65 0.07
CA ILE A 105 -20.34 -6.80 0.07
C ILE A 105 -20.73 -6.97 1.52
N THR A 106 -21.63 -6.12 2.02
CA THR A 106 -22.15 -6.21 3.39
C THR A 106 -23.66 -6.39 3.35
N LYS A 107 -24.15 -7.47 3.99
CA LYS A 107 -25.57 -7.68 4.30
C LYS A 107 -25.81 -7.33 5.77
N THR A 108 -26.73 -6.41 6.05
CA THR A 108 -27.14 -6.08 7.42
C THR A 108 -28.18 -7.08 7.94
N PRO A 109 -28.35 -7.23 9.27
CA PRO A 109 -29.42 -8.06 9.83
C PRO A 109 -30.84 -7.66 9.40
N ALA A 110 -31.03 -6.40 8.98
CA ALA A 110 -32.28 -5.91 8.38
C ALA A 110 -32.50 -6.38 6.92
N GLY A 111 -31.62 -7.22 6.37
CA GLY A 111 -31.70 -7.76 5.02
C GLY A 111 -31.27 -6.82 3.89
N GLN A 112 -30.84 -5.59 4.21
CA GLN A 112 -30.30 -4.65 3.23
C GLN A 112 -28.89 -5.09 2.80
N ARG A 113 -28.55 -4.85 1.53
CA ARG A 113 -27.26 -5.20 0.93
C ARG A 113 -26.66 -3.99 0.21
N TYR A 114 -25.37 -3.79 0.37
CA TYR A 114 -24.60 -2.76 -0.34
C TYR A 114 -23.18 -3.22 -0.63
N TYR A 115 -22.57 -2.61 -1.66
CA TYR A 115 -21.14 -2.62 -1.84
C TYR A 115 -20.52 -1.47 -1.05
N GLU A 116 -19.42 -1.72 -0.35
CA GLU A 116 -18.67 -0.74 0.43
C GLU A 116 -17.24 -0.67 -0.09
N LEU A 117 -16.81 0.50 -0.56
CA LEU A 117 -15.53 0.70 -1.24
C LEU A 117 -14.60 1.56 -0.37
N GLU A 118 -13.60 0.93 0.25
CA GLU A 118 -12.51 1.62 0.94
C GLU A 118 -11.42 2.04 -0.06
N VAL A 119 -11.12 3.33 -0.12
CA VAL A 119 -10.13 3.93 -1.02
C VAL A 119 -9.10 4.70 -0.19
N LEU A 120 -7.82 4.62 -0.55
CA LEU A 120 -6.76 5.44 0.03
C LEU A 120 -6.39 6.57 -0.94
N HIS A 121 -6.28 7.79 -0.41
CA HIS A 121 -5.86 8.97 -1.17
C HIS A 121 -4.46 8.77 -1.78
N ASP A 122 -4.22 9.38 -2.94
CA ASP A 122 -2.98 9.30 -3.74
C ASP A 122 -1.68 9.61 -2.98
N TYR A 123 -1.76 10.25 -1.81
CA TYR A 123 -0.62 10.43 -0.91
C TYR A 123 0.01 9.09 -0.45
N GLU A 124 -0.75 8.00 -0.38
CA GLU A 124 -0.23 6.67 0.00
C GLU A 124 0.87 6.17 -0.96
N GLU A 125 0.88 6.61 -2.21
CA GLU A 125 1.93 6.29 -3.19
C GLU A 125 3.33 6.72 -2.67
N LEU A 126 3.41 7.80 -1.88
CA LEU A 126 4.66 8.31 -1.28
C LEU A 126 5.18 7.47 -0.11
N LYS A 127 4.35 6.59 0.46
CA LYS A 127 4.81 5.55 1.41
C LYS A 127 5.35 4.32 0.68
N HIS A 128 5.13 4.22 -0.63
CA HIS A 128 5.59 3.13 -1.49
C HIS A 128 6.68 3.54 -2.49
N VAL A 129 7.30 4.71 -2.28
CA VAL A 129 8.53 5.15 -2.94
C VAL A 129 9.64 5.19 -1.89
N TYR A 130 10.66 4.34 -2.04
CA TYR A 130 11.81 4.32 -1.15
C TYR A 130 12.95 5.17 -1.73
N ILE A 131 13.59 5.95 -0.86
CA ILE A 131 14.73 6.80 -1.19
C ILE A 131 16.01 5.97 -1.09
N TRP A 132 16.49 5.53 -2.26
CA TRP A 132 17.70 4.74 -2.40
C TRP A 132 18.95 5.60 -2.17
N PRO A 133 20.00 5.08 -1.52
CA PRO A 133 21.27 5.81 -1.31
C PRO A 133 21.86 6.43 -2.58
N ASN A 134 21.85 5.68 -3.69
CA ASN A 134 22.10 6.21 -5.02
C ASN A 134 21.04 5.67 -6.01
N PRO A 135 20.08 6.51 -6.46
CA PRO A 135 19.02 6.08 -7.36
C PRO A 135 19.45 5.61 -8.75
N PHE A 136 20.69 5.89 -9.19
CA PHE A 136 21.18 5.53 -10.53
C PHE A 136 21.94 4.19 -10.57
N LEU A 137 22.38 3.69 -9.42
CA LEU A 137 23.14 2.45 -9.33
C LEU A 137 22.22 1.27 -8.96
N PRO A 138 22.58 0.03 -9.34
CA PRO A 138 21.81 -1.17 -8.99
C PRO A 138 21.83 -1.42 -7.47
N ASP A 139 20.96 -2.31 -6.98
CA ASP A 139 20.89 -2.71 -5.56
C ASP A 139 22.20 -3.35 -5.06
N VAL A 140 22.91 -4.04 -5.95
CA VAL A 140 24.27 -4.59 -5.72
C VAL A 140 25.32 -3.51 -5.39
N LEU A 141 25.13 -2.25 -5.79
CA LEU A 141 26.11 -1.18 -5.58
C LEU A 141 25.43 0.14 -5.19
N GLN A 142 25.40 0.44 -3.90
CA GLN A 142 24.80 1.66 -3.35
C GLN A 142 25.88 2.55 -2.72
N PHE A 143 26.61 3.25 -3.58
CA PHE A 143 27.59 4.28 -3.22
C PHE A 143 27.10 5.67 -3.66
N PRO A 144 27.05 6.70 -2.79
CA PRO A 144 27.40 6.68 -1.37
C PRO A 144 26.42 5.87 -0.51
N ARG A 145 26.84 5.49 0.71
CA ARG A 145 26.10 4.63 1.67
C ARG A 145 24.72 5.15 2.10
N ALA A 146 24.50 6.47 1.98
CA ALA A 146 23.24 7.14 2.24
C ALA A 146 23.03 8.30 1.24
N TYR A 147 21.78 8.55 0.86
CA TYR A 147 21.39 9.69 0.04
C TYR A 147 21.39 10.94 0.92
N VAL A 148 22.32 11.85 0.65
CA VAL A 148 22.46 13.11 1.39
C VAL A 148 22.29 14.28 0.44
N LEU A 149 21.42 15.23 0.80
CA LEU A 149 21.19 16.46 0.06
C LEU A 149 20.94 17.61 1.04
N MET A 150 21.41 18.81 0.68
CA MET A 150 21.30 20.04 1.46
C MET A 150 20.83 21.18 0.57
N GLY A 151 19.93 22.01 1.09
CA GLY A 151 19.32 23.14 0.36
C GLY A 151 18.01 23.59 1.02
N PRO A 152 17.26 24.49 0.37
CA PRO A 152 15.87 24.81 0.74
C PRO A 152 14.98 23.55 0.79
N THR A 153 14.08 23.46 1.77
CA THR A 153 13.31 22.25 2.06
C THR A 153 12.42 21.78 0.90
N ILE A 154 11.76 22.69 0.17
CA ILE A 154 10.94 22.34 -0.99
C ILE A 154 11.83 21.74 -2.09
N TRP A 155 12.87 22.44 -2.52
CA TRP A 155 13.82 21.95 -3.54
C TRP A 155 14.46 20.60 -3.16
N VAL A 156 14.90 20.45 -1.91
CA VAL A 156 15.54 19.21 -1.41
C VAL A 156 14.59 18.01 -1.48
N LEU A 157 13.35 18.16 -0.99
CA LEU A 157 12.37 17.08 -1.00
C LEU A 157 11.88 16.75 -2.42
N LYS A 158 11.61 17.76 -3.25
CA LYS A 158 11.24 17.57 -4.66
C LYS A 158 12.34 16.85 -5.45
N THR A 159 13.60 17.21 -5.22
CA THR A 159 14.75 16.57 -5.87
C THR A 159 14.91 15.11 -5.43
N ALA A 160 14.83 14.82 -4.14
CA ALA A 160 14.92 13.45 -3.63
C ALA A 160 13.83 12.53 -4.20
N LEU A 161 12.60 13.04 -4.30
CA LEU A 161 11.48 12.33 -4.89
C LEU A 161 11.68 12.13 -6.40
N MET A 162 11.99 13.20 -7.16
CA MET A 162 12.19 13.15 -8.62
C MET A 162 13.26 12.12 -9.03
N MET A 163 14.39 12.09 -8.33
CA MET A 163 15.49 11.17 -8.63
C MET A 163 15.11 9.70 -8.38
N ASN A 164 14.28 9.43 -7.37
CA ASN A 164 13.77 8.07 -7.12
C ASN A 164 12.58 7.69 -8.01
N LEU A 165 11.77 8.65 -8.45
CA LEU A 165 10.78 8.41 -9.51
C LEU A 165 11.48 8.04 -10.82
N TRP A 166 12.55 8.75 -11.22
CA TRP A 166 13.33 8.44 -12.42
C TRP A 166 13.90 7.01 -12.40
N ARG A 167 14.32 6.50 -11.24
CA ARG A 167 14.69 5.08 -11.03
C ARG A 167 13.52 4.10 -11.22
N LEU A 168 12.32 4.47 -10.79
CA LEU A 168 11.13 3.59 -10.71
C LEU A 168 10.29 3.55 -11.99
N THR A 169 10.08 4.70 -12.62
CA THR A 169 9.28 4.88 -13.84
C THR A 169 10.15 4.95 -15.10
N GLY A 170 11.35 5.51 -14.97
CA GLY A 170 12.24 5.78 -16.09
C GLY A 170 13.14 4.59 -16.45
N THR A 171 13.68 4.65 -17.66
CA THR A 171 14.50 3.57 -18.23
C THR A 171 15.97 3.68 -17.81
N ALA A 172 16.22 4.03 -16.53
CA ALA A 172 17.54 4.47 -16.03
C ALA A 172 18.69 3.46 -16.19
N TRP A 173 18.39 2.20 -16.51
CA TRP A 173 19.37 1.12 -16.70
C TRP A 173 19.23 0.35 -18.04
N LYS A 174 18.57 0.93 -19.06
CA LYS A 174 18.90 0.56 -20.44
C LYS A 174 19.90 1.58 -20.96
N PHE A 175 21.10 1.11 -21.27
CA PHE A 175 22.00 1.86 -22.13
C PHE A 175 21.29 2.13 -23.48
N PRO A 176 21.45 3.33 -24.06
CA PRO A 176 21.08 3.56 -25.45
C PRO A 176 21.84 2.61 -26.38
N ASP A 177 21.26 2.30 -27.54
CA ASP A 177 21.89 1.42 -28.54
C ASP A 177 23.21 2.00 -29.07
N ASP A 178 23.36 3.33 -29.05
CA ASP A 178 24.67 4.01 -29.07
C ASP A 178 24.84 4.92 -27.84
N PRO A 179 25.68 4.56 -26.86
CA PRO A 179 25.92 5.39 -25.67
C PRO A 179 26.70 6.68 -25.96
N MET A 180 27.28 6.86 -27.16
CA MET A 180 27.98 8.08 -27.54
C MET A 180 27.04 9.18 -28.08
N GLU A 181 25.84 8.84 -28.57
CA GLU A 181 24.90 9.84 -29.04
C GLU A 181 24.13 10.48 -27.86
N ALA A 182 24.59 11.66 -27.41
CA ALA A 182 23.94 12.45 -26.35
C ALA A 182 22.43 12.69 -26.54
N ARG A 183 21.93 12.68 -27.79
CA ARG A 183 20.50 12.79 -28.10
C ARG A 183 19.69 11.55 -27.73
N GLN A 184 20.29 10.35 -27.71
CA GLN A 184 19.59 9.14 -27.27
C GLN A 184 19.39 9.13 -25.75
N TRP A 185 20.35 9.64 -24.98
CA TRP A 185 20.17 9.89 -23.54
C TRP A 185 19.02 10.86 -23.25
N ILE A 186 18.89 11.94 -24.03
CA ILE A 186 17.74 12.85 -23.95
C ILE A 186 16.44 12.13 -24.36
N LYS A 187 16.45 11.30 -25.40
CA LYS A 187 15.31 10.45 -25.78
C LYS A 187 14.95 9.38 -24.74
N ALA A 188 15.85 8.98 -23.85
CA ALA A 188 15.55 8.04 -22.76
C ALA A 188 14.83 8.72 -21.57
N PHE A 189 14.99 10.04 -21.42
CA PHE A 189 14.31 10.85 -20.42
C PHE A 189 12.93 11.31 -20.94
N GLN A 190 11.91 10.44 -20.82
CA GLN A 190 10.53 10.72 -21.25
C GLN A 190 9.54 10.83 -20.07
N PRO A 191 9.62 11.90 -19.24
CA PRO A 191 8.72 12.10 -18.11
C PRO A 191 7.24 12.14 -18.50
N GLN A 192 6.92 12.55 -19.73
CA GLN A 192 5.56 12.54 -20.31
C GLN A 192 4.86 11.17 -20.22
N GLN A 193 5.61 10.05 -20.17
CA GLN A 193 5.06 8.69 -20.10
C GLN A 193 4.97 8.13 -18.67
N TRP A 194 5.53 8.83 -17.68
CA TRP A 194 5.64 8.33 -16.31
C TRP A 194 4.26 8.30 -15.61
N SER A 195 4.13 7.38 -14.66
CA SER A 195 2.93 7.24 -13.83
C SER A 195 2.82 8.32 -12.75
N MET A 196 3.98 8.81 -12.31
CA MET A 196 4.16 9.81 -11.26
C MET A 196 5.25 10.79 -11.69
N LEU A 197 5.03 12.08 -11.44
CA LEU A 197 5.95 13.18 -11.69
C LEU A 197 6.04 14.08 -10.46
N VAL A 198 7.15 14.79 -10.31
CA VAL A 198 7.24 15.97 -9.44
C VAL A 198 7.11 17.22 -10.31
N LYS A 199 6.25 18.16 -9.94
CA LYS A 199 6.17 19.45 -10.62
C LYS A 199 7.47 20.23 -10.41
N PRO A 200 8.18 20.64 -11.48
CA PRO A 200 9.43 21.37 -11.35
C PRO A 200 9.20 22.81 -10.88
N ASP A 201 10.05 23.27 -9.96
CA ASP A 201 10.18 24.69 -9.63
C ASP A 201 11.31 25.33 -10.46
N LYS A 202 11.36 26.66 -10.47
CA LYS A 202 12.51 27.37 -11.03
C LYS A 202 13.75 27.11 -10.18
N VAL A 203 14.85 26.76 -10.84
CA VAL A 203 16.11 26.40 -10.17
C VAL A 203 16.83 27.67 -9.72
N PHE A 204 16.88 27.87 -8.40
CA PHE A 204 17.31 29.07 -7.66
C PHE A 204 16.36 30.29 -7.78
N GLY A 205 16.14 30.97 -6.65
CA GLY A 205 15.46 32.27 -6.57
C GLY A 205 14.14 32.25 -5.77
N ASP A 206 13.16 31.46 -6.22
CA ASP A 206 11.77 31.58 -5.76
C ASP A 206 11.42 30.73 -4.51
N ASP A 207 12.31 29.85 -4.05
CA ASP A 207 12.09 28.97 -2.88
C ASP A 207 12.49 29.68 -1.57
N THR A 208 11.50 30.13 -0.80
CA THR A 208 11.68 30.78 0.52
C THR A 208 11.71 29.81 1.70
N SER A 209 11.61 28.49 1.47
CA SER A 209 11.54 27.51 2.56
C SER A 209 12.88 27.39 3.33
N PRO A 210 12.84 27.05 4.63
CA PRO A 210 14.05 26.96 5.45
C PRO A 210 15.03 25.91 4.90
N TRP A 211 16.32 26.15 5.09
CA TRP A 211 17.36 25.21 4.68
C TRP A 211 17.32 23.95 5.55
N THR A 212 17.45 22.79 4.91
CA THR A 212 17.49 21.51 5.60
C THR A 212 18.48 20.55 4.98
N VAL A 213 18.97 19.62 5.81
CA VAL A 213 19.71 18.44 5.36
C VAL A 213 18.78 17.24 5.48
N ILE A 214 18.68 16.46 4.40
CA ILE A 214 18.10 15.12 4.40
C ILE A 214 19.21 14.07 4.36
N SER A 215 18.97 12.94 5.03
CA SER A 215 19.80 11.75 4.96
C SER A 215 18.90 10.52 4.97
N ALA A 216 18.97 9.72 3.91
CA ALA A 216 18.10 8.57 3.71
C ALA A 216 18.89 7.32 3.29
N ARG A 217 18.44 6.16 3.76
CA ARG A 217 19.06 4.86 3.48
C ARG A 217 17.95 3.81 3.44
N MET A 218 17.30 3.68 2.28
CA MET A 218 16.09 2.87 2.08
C MET A 218 14.96 3.23 3.07
N LYS A 219 14.71 4.52 3.28
CA LYS A 219 13.51 5.02 3.98
C LYS A 219 12.42 5.38 2.98
N THR A 220 11.15 5.32 3.37
CA THR A 220 10.06 5.87 2.53
C THR A 220 10.21 7.39 2.38
N PHE A 221 9.71 7.95 1.27
CA PHE A 221 9.66 9.41 1.13
C PHE A 221 8.83 10.06 2.24
N HIS A 222 7.73 9.42 2.67
CA HIS A 222 6.90 9.90 3.77
C HIS A 222 7.68 10.01 5.10
N GLU A 223 8.40 8.98 5.55
CA GLU A 223 9.23 9.04 6.78
C GLU A 223 10.30 10.14 6.72
N LEU A 224 10.90 10.34 5.55
CA LEU A 224 11.93 11.35 5.34
C LEU A 224 11.36 12.77 5.35
N ALA A 225 10.20 12.95 4.71
CA ALA A 225 9.59 14.25 4.49
C ALA A 225 8.73 14.71 5.68
N ALA A 226 7.96 13.83 6.34
CA ALA A 226 7.01 14.19 7.40
C ALA A 226 7.58 15.12 8.49
N PRO A 227 8.74 14.85 9.13
CA PRO A 227 9.29 15.77 10.14
C PRO A 227 9.75 17.11 9.53
N LYS A 228 10.22 17.12 8.28
CA LYS A 228 10.71 18.32 7.58
C LYS A 228 9.57 19.21 7.10
N LEU A 229 8.48 18.60 6.62
CA LEU A 229 7.25 19.29 6.22
C LEU A 229 6.54 19.91 7.43
N ALA A 230 6.56 19.23 8.58
CA ALA A 230 6.03 19.76 9.84
C ALA A 230 6.83 20.97 10.34
N ASP A 231 8.15 20.85 10.42
CA ASP A 231 9.12 21.89 10.81
C ASP A 231 9.02 23.14 9.90
N ALA A 232 8.94 22.94 8.58
CA ALA A 232 8.82 24.03 7.62
C ALA A 232 7.37 24.52 7.36
N HIS A 233 6.35 23.93 8.02
CA HIS A 233 4.92 24.20 7.82
C HIS A 233 4.41 24.06 6.36
N LEU A 234 5.02 23.17 5.58
CA LEU A 234 4.74 22.94 4.17
C LEU A 234 3.60 21.93 3.94
N MET A 235 2.83 22.11 2.87
CA MET A 235 1.82 21.14 2.41
C MET A 235 2.29 20.40 1.16
N VAL A 236 2.29 19.07 1.20
CA VAL A 236 2.33 18.23 -0.01
C VAL A 236 0.95 18.24 -0.67
N THR A 237 0.93 18.46 -1.97
CA THR A 237 -0.24 18.39 -2.83
C THR A 237 -0.08 17.27 -3.84
N CYS A 238 -1.17 16.56 -4.09
CA CYS A 238 -1.26 15.39 -4.97
C CYS A 238 -2.32 15.71 -6.02
N THR A 239 -1.91 16.01 -7.25
CA THR A 239 -2.81 16.41 -8.33
C THR A 239 -2.79 15.36 -9.42
N ARG A 240 -3.93 14.71 -9.64
CA ARG A 240 -4.10 13.67 -10.67
C ARG A 240 -4.55 14.31 -11.99
N TYR A 241 -3.68 14.33 -13.00
CA TYR A 241 -3.98 14.89 -14.33
C TYR A 241 -4.80 13.91 -15.17
N LEU A 242 -5.86 14.41 -15.79
CA LEU A 242 -6.72 13.71 -16.73
C LEU A 242 -6.78 14.51 -18.05
N GLU A 243 -6.97 13.81 -19.15
CA GLU A 243 -7.07 14.45 -20.47
C GLU A 243 -8.29 15.38 -20.54
N GLY A 244 -8.05 16.67 -20.82
CA GLY A 244 -9.06 17.73 -20.76
C GLY A 244 -8.89 18.69 -19.57
N ASP A 245 -8.06 18.37 -18.58
CA ASP A 245 -7.58 19.35 -17.61
C ASP A 245 -6.61 20.36 -18.28
N PRO A 246 -6.38 21.57 -17.70
CA PRO A 246 -5.30 22.45 -18.13
C PRO A 246 -3.92 21.81 -17.92
N ASP A 247 -2.94 22.17 -18.77
CA ASP A 247 -1.55 21.72 -18.65
C ASP A 247 -0.99 22.08 -17.24
N PRO A 248 -0.37 21.14 -16.52
CA PRO A 248 0.01 21.30 -15.11
C PRO A 248 1.20 22.26 -14.89
N TRP A 249 2.01 22.47 -15.94
CA TRP A 249 2.93 23.58 -16.10
C TRP A 249 3.19 23.81 -17.60
N GLU A 250 3.71 24.98 -17.94
CA GLU A 250 3.80 25.47 -19.32
C GLU A 250 4.53 24.48 -20.26
N GLY A 251 3.84 24.10 -21.34
CA GLY A 251 4.38 23.25 -22.40
C GLY A 251 4.53 21.76 -22.10
N HIS A 252 4.10 21.27 -20.93
CA HIS A 252 4.31 19.87 -20.53
C HIS A 252 3.05 19.01 -20.50
N LYS A 253 2.86 18.19 -21.53
CA LYS A 253 1.78 17.20 -21.60
C LYS A 253 2.11 15.94 -20.79
N CYS A 254 1.39 15.75 -19.69
CA CYS A 254 1.42 14.52 -18.90
C CYS A 254 0.60 13.39 -19.54
N ARG A 255 0.91 12.15 -19.17
CA ARG A 255 0.08 10.96 -19.43
C ARG A 255 -1.28 11.09 -18.75
N HIS A 256 -2.35 10.62 -19.41
CA HIS A 256 -3.67 10.48 -18.79
C HIS A 256 -3.58 9.66 -17.49
N GLY A 257 -4.08 10.18 -16.37
CA GLY A 257 -4.02 9.54 -15.06
C GLY A 257 -2.68 9.71 -14.33
N ALA A 258 -1.74 10.50 -14.84
CA ALA A 258 -0.47 10.75 -14.14
C ALA A 258 -0.69 11.49 -12.80
N LEU A 259 0.01 11.04 -11.76
CA LEU A 259 0.05 11.74 -10.48
C LEU A 259 1.15 12.79 -10.48
N ILE A 260 0.82 14.00 -10.04
CA ILE A 260 1.75 15.12 -9.96
C ILE A 260 1.88 15.53 -8.50
N PHE A 261 3.11 15.43 -7.97
CA PHE A 261 3.45 15.89 -6.63
C PHE A 261 4.00 17.31 -6.69
N ASP A 262 3.49 18.18 -5.83
CA ASP A 262 3.96 19.55 -5.63
C ASP A 262 3.96 19.86 -4.12
N ILE A 263 4.90 20.69 -3.65
CA ILE A 263 5.06 21.04 -2.23
C ILE A 263 4.95 22.56 -2.14
N VAL A 264 3.98 23.03 -1.34
CA VAL A 264 3.54 24.43 -1.33
C VAL A 264 3.49 24.95 0.10
N ASP A 265 4.09 26.12 0.35
CA ASP A 265 3.79 26.89 1.56
C ASP A 265 2.40 27.52 1.43
N LYS A 266 1.45 27.06 2.26
CA LYS A 266 0.13 27.67 2.45
C LYS A 266 0.00 28.45 3.75
N SER A 267 1.01 28.40 4.61
CA SER A 267 1.08 29.16 5.86
C SER A 267 1.49 30.61 5.62
N GLY A 268 2.30 30.86 4.58
CA GLY A 268 2.93 32.15 4.30
C GLY A 268 4.01 32.53 5.32
N TRP A 269 4.36 31.62 6.24
CA TRP A 269 5.22 31.85 7.39
C TRP A 269 6.62 32.34 6.99
N TRP A 270 7.17 31.80 5.90
CA TRP A 270 8.51 32.12 5.41
C TRP A 270 8.52 33.22 4.34
N THR A 271 7.36 33.81 4.00
CA THR A 271 7.31 34.92 3.04
C THR A 271 7.84 36.23 3.67
N PRO A 272 8.33 37.21 2.89
CA PRO A 272 8.83 38.48 3.43
C PRO A 272 7.81 39.34 4.19
N THR A 273 6.53 38.96 4.19
CA THR A 273 5.42 39.61 4.91
C THR A 273 4.87 38.72 6.04
N GLY A 274 5.54 37.59 6.34
CA GLY A 274 5.09 36.55 7.26
C GLY A 274 5.36 36.85 8.74
N THR A 275 4.66 36.12 9.62
CA THR A 275 4.62 36.35 11.08
C THR A 275 5.86 35.86 11.86
N ALA A 276 6.94 35.46 11.18
CA ALA A 276 8.04 34.68 11.75
C ALA A 276 9.09 35.47 12.57
N THR A 277 8.87 36.75 12.89
CA THR A 277 9.87 37.63 13.52
C THR A 277 10.02 37.46 15.05
N SER A 278 10.07 36.23 15.56
CA SER A 278 10.77 35.86 16.82
C SER A 278 10.70 34.35 17.12
N GLY A 279 11.82 33.74 17.49
CA GLY A 279 11.87 32.35 17.98
C GLY A 279 13.27 31.73 17.91
N ASN A 280 13.90 31.45 19.06
CA ASN A 280 15.27 30.92 19.12
C ASN A 280 15.32 29.38 19.09
N ILE A 281 16.35 28.85 18.43
CA ILE A 281 16.44 27.46 17.93
C ILE A 281 16.87 26.40 19.00
N PHE A 282 16.93 26.77 20.29
CA PHE A 282 17.65 25.97 21.29
C PHE A 282 16.84 25.60 22.56
N HIS A 283 16.00 24.56 22.47
CA HIS A 283 15.95 23.43 23.42
C HIS A 283 14.84 22.43 23.00
N GLY A 284 15.22 21.26 22.46
CA GLY A 284 14.28 20.24 21.97
C GLY A 284 14.80 18.81 21.97
N LEU A 285 15.86 18.53 22.73
CA LEU A 285 16.53 17.23 22.77
C LEU A 285 16.36 16.58 24.15
N VAL A 286 15.61 15.46 24.23
CA VAL A 286 15.83 14.26 25.09
C VAL A 286 14.52 13.43 25.33
N ARG A 287 14.61 12.13 25.01
CA ARG A 287 13.82 10.94 25.46
C ARG A 287 12.36 10.69 25.00
N THR A 288 12.26 9.68 24.14
CA THR A 288 11.15 8.78 23.75
C THR A 288 10.93 7.61 24.75
N ILE A 289 10.08 6.61 24.41
CA ILE A 289 9.94 5.19 24.93
C ILE A 289 8.78 4.99 25.96
N GLN A 290 7.93 3.93 25.97
CA GLN A 290 7.66 2.69 25.16
C GLN A 290 6.10 2.53 24.97
N GLU A 291 5.36 1.45 24.63
CA GLU A 291 5.53 -0.02 24.36
C GLU A 291 4.53 -0.47 23.22
N VAL A 292 3.93 -1.66 22.99
CA VAL A 292 3.64 -2.93 23.74
C VAL A 292 3.78 -4.19 22.81
N VAL A 293 3.05 -5.32 23.02
CA VAL A 293 3.35 -6.68 22.48
C VAL A 293 2.13 -7.54 22.03
N GLY A 294 2.27 -8.35 20.95
CA GLY A 294 1.64 -9.70 20.75
C GLY A 294 0.56 -9.92 19.64
N LYS A 295 0.12 -11.15 19.26
CA LYS A 295 0.68 -12.55 19.29
C LYS A 295 -0.27 -13.63 18.65
N VAL A 296 0.27 -14.72 18.05
CA VAL A 296 -0.37 -16.07 17.70
C VAL A 296 -1.36 -16.12 16.48
N ASP A 297 -1.73 -17.27 15.82
CA ASP A 297 -0.99 -18.37 15.10
C ASP A 297 -1.87 -19.44 14.33
N THR A 298 -1.73 -19.55 12.97
CA THR A 298 -2.00 -20.71 12.04
C THR A 298 -3.09 -20.71 10.90
N THR A 299 -2.63 -20.48 9.65
CA THR A 299 -2.80 -21.27 8.36
C THR A 299 -4.11 -22.02 8.00
N HIS A 300 -4.60 -21.91 6.74
CA HIS A 300 -4.51 -22.96 5.68
C HIS A 300 -5.02 -22.55 4.26
N ALA A 301 -5.66 -23.42 3.45
CA ALA A 301 -5.62 -23.38 1.98
C ALA A 301 -6.88 -23.90 1.22
N ILE A 302 -7.01 -23.46 -0.05
CA ILE A 302 -8.14 -23.63 -0.98
C ILE A 302 -8.02 -24.92 -1.83
N THR A 303 -9.14 -25.56 -2.17
CA THR A 303 -9.23 -26.74 -3.06
C THR A 303 -10.46 -26.61 -3.98
N ALA A 304 -10.46 -27.27 -5.14
CA ALA A 304 -11.56 -27.24 -6.11
C ALA A 304 -12.75 -28.15 -5.69
N ALA A 305 -13.91 -27.92 -6.30
CA ALA A 305 -15.15 -28.66 -6.03
C ALA A 305 -15.04 -30.15 -6.45
N PRO A 306 -15.37 -31.12 -5.57
CA PRO A 306 -15.36 -32.55 -5.92
C PRO A 306 -16.62 -33.03 -6.64
N GLY A 307 -16.50 -34.18 -7.30
CA GLY A 307 -17.65 -34.98 -7.74
C GLY A 307 -18.35 -35.70 -6.58
N GLU A 308 -19.44 -36.38 -6.89
CA GLU A 308 -20.36 -36.99 -5.91
C GLU A 308 -19.67 -38.00 -4.98
N VAL A 309 -19.89 -37.85 -3.67
CA VAL A 309 -19.34 -38.73 -2.63
C VAL A 309 -20.44 -39.68 -2.14
N ALA A 310 -20.23 -40.99 -2.36
CA ALA A 310 -21.20 -42.06 -2.11
C ALA A 310 -21.68 -42.22 -0.65
N GLU A 311 -21.09 -41.47 0.29
CA GLU A 311 -21.51 -41.47 1.69
C GLU A 311 -22.74 -40.60 1.95
N TYR A 312 -22.94 -39.53 1.17
CA TYR A 312 -24.12 -38.67 1.26
C TYR A 312 -25.40 -39.32 0.70
N THR A 313 -25.27 -40.43 -0.01
CA THR A 313 -26.41 -41.25 -0.48
C THR A 313 -27.01 -42.11 0.66
N LYS A 314 -26.38 -42.16 1.84
CA LYS A 314 -26.85 -42.90 3.02
C LYS A 314 -27.90 -42.08 3.78
N PRO A 315 -29.13 -42.59 4.01
CA PRO A 315 -30.11 -41.91 4.85
C PRO A 315 -29.59 -41.61 6.27
N ASN A 316 -29.95 -40.46 6.83
CA ASN A 316 -29.61 -40.00 8.18
C ASN A 316 -28.11 -39.80 8.47
N PHE A 317 -27.25 -39.62 7.46
CA PHE A 317 -25.85 -39.24 7.67
C PHE A 317 -25.71 -37.76 8.06
N LEU A 318 -25.58 -37.50 9.37
CA LEU A 318 -25.44 -36.17 9.97
C LEU A 318 -23.96 -35.87 10.29
N SER A 319 -23.17 -35.58 9.25
CA SER A 319 -21.77 -35.13 9.34
C SER A 319 -21.26 -34.64 7.97
N THR A 320 -20.17 -33.87 7.92
CA THR A 320 -19.55 -33.38 6.68
C THR A 320 -18.26 -34.13 6.33
N VAL A 321 -18.13 -34.60 5.08
CA VAL A 321 -16.89 -35.22 4.59
C VAL A 321 -15.90 -34.12 4.18
N VAL A 322 -14.72 -34.11 4.82
CA VAL A 322 -13.66 -33.07 4.71
C VAL A 322 -13.30 -32.68 3.28
N GLY A 323 -13.33 -33.63 2.35
CA GLY A 323 -13.04 -33.38 0.93
C GLY A 323 -14.12 -32.59 0.20
N ALA A 324 -15.40 -32.81 0.52
CA ALA A 324 -16.55 -32.41 -0.29
C ALA A 324 -17.71 -31.90 0.59
N PRO A 325 -17.73 -30.64 1.03
CA PRO A 325 -18.76 -30.15 1.93
C PRO A 325 -20.11 -29.93 1.23
N TYR A 326 -21.11 -30.74 1.58
CA TYR A 326 -22.49 -30.63 1.06
C TYR A 326 -23.32 -29.54 1.75
N VAL A 327 -22.90 -29.11 2.95
CA VAL A 327 -23.51 -28.01 3.70
C VAL A 327 -23.20 -26.70 2.95
N VAL A 328 -24.14 -26.30 2.09
CA VAL A 328 -24.06 -25.06 1.32
C VAL A 328 -25.23 -24.15 1.68
N TYR A 329 -24.93 -22.93 2.12
CA TYR A 329 -25.90 -21.88 2.40
C TYR A 329 -26.06 -20.98 1.16
N ARG A 330 -27.16 -21.16 0.42
CA ARG A 330 -27.51 -20.25 -0.68
C ARG A 330 -28.09 -18.97 -0.11
N GLU A 331 -27.42 -17.82 -0.23
CA GLU A 331 -27.94 -16.55 0.26
C GLU A 331 -29.08 -16.01 -0.62
N GLY A 332 -30.11 -15.42 -0.01
CA GLY A 332 -31.35 -15.06 -0.70
C GLY A 332 -32.22 -14.12 0.15
N LYS A 333 -33.55 -14.10 -0.10
CA LYS A 333 -34.49 -13.28 0.70
C LYS A 333 -35.01 -13.97 1.97
N ILE A 334 -35.03 -15.30 2.00
CA ILE A 334 -35.53 -16.11 3.13
C ILE A 334 -34.48 -17.21 3.38
N THR A 335 -33.51 -16.93 4.26
CA THR A 335 -32.30 -17.75 4.48
C THR A 335 -31.74 -17.51 5.88
N GLY A 336 -31.22 -18.53 6.56
CA GLY A 336 -30.63 -18.38 7.90
C GLY A 336 -29.27 -17.68 7.96
N ILE A 337 -28.69 -17.23 6.84
CA ILE A 337 -27.60 -16.25 6.87
C ILE A 337 -28.20 -14.94 7.40
N GLU A 338 -27.88 -14.55 8.63
CA GLU A 338 -28.32 -13.29 9.24
C GLU A 338 -27.54 -12.11 8.64
N SER A 339 -26.21 -12.25 8.58
CA SER A 339 -25.32 -11.31 7.88
C SER A 339 -24.23 -12.05 7.12
N SER A 340 -23.82 -11.46 6.01
CA SER A 340 -22.69 -11.89 5.18
C SER A 340 -21.80 -10.69 4.91
N SER A 341 -20.49 -10.92 4.97
CA SER A 341 -19.46 -9.94 4.63
C SER A 341 -18.44 -10.61 3.72
N PHE A 342 -18.50 -10.31 2.43
CA PHE A 342 -17.41 -10.62 1.51
C PHE A 342 -16.45 -9.44 1.47
N SER A 343 -15.14 -9.69 1.43
CA SER A 343 -14.14 -8.65 1.21
C SER A 343 -13.06 -9.12 0.24
N TRP A 344 -12.68 -8.22 -0.66
CA TRP A 344 -11.58 -8.39 -1.60
C TRP A 344 -10.70 -7.14 -1.60
N ALA A 345 -9.39 -7.34 -1.52
CA ALA A 345 -8.36 -6.31 -1.60
C ALA A 345 -7.33 -6.70 -2.67
N PRO A 346 -7.03 -5.84 -3.66
CA PRO A 346 -6.00 -6.12 -4.67
C PRO A 346 -4.61 -6.25 -4.03
N ALA A 347 -3.70 -6.94 -4.72
CA ALA A 347 -2.29 -6.97 -4.32
C ALA A 347 -1.70 -5.55 -4.36
N THR A 348 -0.90 -5.17 -3.36
CA THR A 348 -0.46 -3.77 -3.21
C THR A 348 0.81 -3.46 -4.00
N THR A 349 1.97 -3.96 -3.56
CA THR A 349 3.27 -3.57 -4.10
C THR A 349 3.84 -4.56 -5.11
N VAL A 350 4.65 -4.05 -6.05
CA VAL A 350 5.22 -4.84 -7.15
C VAL A 350 6.65 -5.32 -6.87
N GLN A 351 7.41 -4.57 -6.07
CA GLN A 351 8.80 -4.84 -5.71
C GLN A 351 8.97 -4.92 -4.19
N ALA A 352 9.78 -5.86 -3.71
CA ALA A 352 10.21 -5.94 -2.32
C ALA A 352 11.72 -5.68 -2.22
N ILE A 353 12.12 -5.00 -1.14
CA ILE A 353 13.51 -4.65 -0.80
C ILE A 353 13.83 -5.31 0.55
N CYS A 354 15.05 -5.82 0.70
CA CYS A 354 15.56 -6.37 1.95
C CYS A 354 17.07 -6.11 2.10
N GLY A 355 17.60 -6.09 3.32
CA GLY A 355 19.02 -5.88 3.61
C GLY A 355 19.27 -4.71 4.58
N GLY A 356 20.47 -4.12 4.48
CA GLY A 356 20.97 -3.11 5.42
C GLY A 356 22.48 -3.22 5.64
N HIS A 357 23.03 -4.43 5.48
CA HIS A 357 24.44 -4.76 5.56
C HIS A 357 24.87 -5.66 4.41
N SER A 358 26.15 -5.55 4.03
CA SER A 358 26.75 -6.36 2.98
C SER A 358 26.60 -7.87 3.23
N ALA A 359 26.54 -8.64 2.14
CA ALA A 359 26.72 -10.08 2.18
C ALA A 359 28.03 -10.47 2.91
N TYR A 360 28.03 -11.65 3.55
CA TYR A 360 29.18 -12.14 4.32
C TYR A 360 30.47 -12.16 3.48
N GLY A 361 31.55 -11.61 4.03
CA GLY A 361 32.86 -11.57 3.39
C GLY A 361 33.10 -10.36 2.48
N VAL A 362 32.06 -9.59 2.12
CA VAL A 362 32.21 -8.45 1.19
C VAL A 362 32.87 -7.25 1.87
N ASN A 363 32.40 -6.84 3.05
CA ASN A 363 33.04 -5.75 3.80
C ASN A 363 34.45 -6.15 4.23
N GLU A 364 34.62 -7.41 4.62
CA GLU A 364 35.85 -8.02 5.10
C GLU A 364 36.91 -8.12 3.98
N ALA A 365 36.51 -8.46 2.74
CA ALA A 365 37.41 -8.50 1.60
C ALA A 365 37.84 -7.10 1.13
N ILE A 366 36.95 -6.09 1.17
CA ILE A 366 37.32 -4.70 0.84
C ILE A 366 38.31 -4.18 1.89
N SER A 367 38.04 -4.40 3.18
CA SER A 367 38.94 -4.06 4.28
C SER A 367 40.32 -4.70 4.12
N ALA A 368 40.38 -6.01 3.86
CA ALA A 368 41.65 -6.71 3.60
C ALA A 368 42.42 -6.14 2.39
N ALA A 369 41.72 -5.76 1.31
CA ALA A 369 42.34 -5.16 0.13
C ALA A 369 42.89 -3.74 0.39
N VAL A 370 42.14 -2.90 1.11
CA VAL A 370 42.58 -1.55 1.52
C VAL A 370 43.78 -1.64 2.46
N GLN A 371 43.74 -2.54 3.45
CA GLN A 371 44.86 -2.77 4.36
C GLN A 371 46.10 -3.28 3.62
N PHE A 372 45.95 -4.26 2.72
CA PHE A 372 47.07 -4.78 1.93
C PHE A 372 47.72 -3.69 1.06
N ALA A 373 46.93 -2.96 0.27
CA ALA A 373 47.43 -1.90 -0.60
C ALA A 373 48.07 -0.74 0.20
N GLY A 374 47.41 -0.29 1.28
CA GLY A 374 47.91 0.80 2.11
C GLY A 374 49.15 0.42 2.93
N ASN A 375 49.28 -0.83 3.38
CA ASN A 375 50.51 -1.30 4.05
C ASN A 375 51.65 -1.48 3.03
N ALA A 376 51.37 -1.97 1.81
CA ALA A 376 52.36 -2.11 0.74
C ALA A 376 52.88 -0.77 0.20
N LEU A 377 52.06 0.29 0.22
CA LEU A 377 52.51 1.67 -0.02
C LEU A 377 53.20 2.25 1.22
N GLY A 378 52.68 1.97 2.41
CA GLY A 378 53.21 2.45 3.69
C GLY A 378 54.64 2.01 3.96
N THR A 379 55.02 0.78 3.60
CA THR A 379 56.42 0.30 3.70
C THR A 379 57.39 1.09 2.82
N MET A 380 56.95 1.67 1.69
CA MET A 380 57.78 2.54 0.86
C MET A 380 58.06 3.91 1.51
N VAL A 381 57.23 4.31 2.49
CA VAL A 381 57.30 5.62 3.17
C VAL A 381 57.53 5.44 4.69
N LEU A 382 58.11 4.30 5.10
CA LEU A 382 58.45 3.94 6.49
C LEU A 382 57.26 3.96 7.49
N LEU A 383 56.02 3.86 7.01
CA LEU A 383 54.79 3.77 7.79
C LEU A 383 54.08 2.43 7.53
N PRO A 384 54.58 1.31 8.05
CA PRO A 384 54.10 -0.03 7.70
C PRO A 384 52.65 -0.34 8.12
N THR A 385 52.03 0.50 8.95
CA THR A 385 50.62 0.42 9.39
C THR A 385 49.70 1.42 8.67
N ALA A 386 50.18 2.11 7.62
CA ALA A 386 49.38 3.11 6.91
C ALA A 386 48.06 2.53 6.34
N GLY A 387 48.03 1.24 5.97
CA GLY A 387 46.83 0.57 5.49
C GLY A 387 45.78 0.32 6.55
N THR A 388 46.14 -0.05 7.79
CA THR A 388 45.14 -0.20 8.86
C THR A 388 44.59 1.14 9.35
N ILE A 389 45.41 2.19 9.33
CA ILE A 389 44.98 3.56 9.61
C ILE A 389 44.04 4.06 8.51
N ALA A 390 44.42 3.90 7.24
CA ALA A 390 43.58 4.29 6.10
C ALA A 390 42.26 3.51 6.07
N ASP A 391 42.30 2.20 6.33
CA ASP A 391 41.10 1.36 6.36
C ASP A 391 40.11 1.81 7.45
N THR A 392 40.60 2.07 8.67
CA THR A 392 39.78 2.59 9.79
C THR A 392 39.07 3.90 9.44
N LEU A 393 39.69 4.77 8.63
CA LEU A 393 39.12 6.04 8.17
C LEU A 393 38.16 5.88 6.98
N LEU A 394 38.39 4.89 6.11
CA LEU A 394 37.61 4.65 4.89
C LEU A 394 36.43 3.70 5.10
N GLN A 395 36.49 2.81 6.10
CA GLN A 395 35.46 1.82 6.40
C GLN A 395 34.05 2.43 6.57
N PRO A 396 33.84 3.58 7.25
CA PRO A 396 32.51 4.20 7.34
C PRO A 396 31.92 4.64 5.98
N ILE A 397 32.77 4.83 4.97
CA ILE A 397 32.43 5.33 3.64
C ILE A 397 32.09 4.19 2.68
N TYR A 398 32.86 3.09 2.68
CA TYR A 398 32.64 1.95 1.78
C TYR A 398 31.82 0.79 2.39
N ALA A 399 31.79 0.61 3.72
CA ALA A 399 31.09 -0.53 4.32
C ALA A 399 29.57 -0.43 4.10
N ASP A 400 28.93 -1.56 3.80
CA ASP A 400 27.51 -1.65 3.48
C ASP A 400 27.07 -0.78 2.28
N THR A 401 27.98 -0.63 1.30
CA THR A 401 27.69 -0.07 -0.03
C THR A 401 27.61 -1.16 -1.11
N ILE A 402 28.39 -2.24 -1.02
CA ILE A 402 28.42 -3.33 -2.01
C ILE A 402 27.66 -4.54 -1.49
N ALA A 403 26.75 -5.09 -2.32
CA ALA A 403 25.91 -6.25 -2.01
C ALA A 403 25.16 -6.13 -0.66
N ALA A 404 24.74 -4.90 -0.31
CA ALA A 404 24.09 -4.58 0.97
C ALA A 404 22.55 -4.61 0.93
N TRP A 405 21.97 -4.71 -0.26
CA TRP A 405 20.54 -4.82 -0.51
C TRP A 405 20.26 -5.95 -1.48
N ASN A 406 19.08 -6.56 -1.36
CA ASN A 406 18.57 -7.59 -2.25
C ASN A 406 17.13 -7.20 -2.64
N THR A 407 16.86 -7.04 -3.93
CA THR A 407 15.54 -6.64 -4.43
C THR A 407 14.94 -7.66 -5.38
N TRP A 408 13.61 -7.81 -5.33
CA TRP A 408 12.89 -8.68 -6.26
C TRP A 408 11.61 -8.00 -6.75
N LYS A 409 11.35 -8.05 -8.07
CA LYS A 409 10.25 -7.36 -8.74
C LYS A 409 9.36 -8.34 -9.52
N SER A 410 8.08 -8.45 -9.14
CA SER A 410 7.15 -9.35 -9.82
C SER A 410 6.57 -8.71 -11.09
N GLN A 411 7.17 -9.06 -12.23
CA GLN A 411 6.70 -8.61 -13.55
C GLN A 411 5.27 -9.06 -13.88
N GLN A 412 4.83 -10.21 -13.35
CA GLN A 412 3.44 -10.65 -13.45
C GLN A 412 2.51 -9.72 -12.66
N ARG A 413 2.83 -9.42 -11.39
CA ARG A 413 2.01 -8.52 -10.56
C ARG A 413 1.94 -7.11 -11.17
N ALA A 414 3.04 -6.60 -11.74
CA ALA A 414 3.04 -5.34 -12.48
C ALA A 414 2.01 -5.32 -13.64
N ARG A 415 1.91 -6.43 -14.38
CA ARG A 415 0.96 -6.56 -15.51
C ARG A 415 -0.49 -6.71 -15.04
N GLU A 416 -0.74 -7.45 -13.96
CA GLU A 416 -2.07 -7.67 -13.38
C GLU A 416 -2.63 -6.40 -12.70
N LEU A 417 -1.79 -5.63 -12.02
CA LEU A 417 -2.21 -4.39 -11.36
C LEU A 417 -2.46 -3.27 -12.38
N GLY A 418 -1.69 -3.21 -13.47
CA GLY A 418 -1.71 -2.12 -14.45
C GLY A 418 -0.55 -1.16 -14.24
N TRP A 419 -0.42 -0.15 -15.09
CA TRP A 419 0.72 0.77 -15.01
C TRP A 419 0.69 1.68 -13.78
N SER A 420 -0.48 1.87 -13.14
CA SER A 420 -0.61 2.58 -11.87
C SER A 420 -0.68 1.58 -10.71
N HIS A 421 0.46 1.34 -10.06
CA HIS A 421 0.61 0.42 -8.91
C HIS A 421 1.57 0.99 -7.87
N TYR A 422 1.46 0.52 -6.62
CA TYR A 422 2.46 0.83 -5.60
C TYR A 422 3.78 0.14 -5.98
N TYR A 423 4.88 0.90 -5.97
CA TYR A 423 6.15 0.41 -6.46
C TYR A 423 6.82 -0.56 -5.49
N GLU A 424 7.13 -0.09 -4.28
CA GLU A 424 8.06 -0.78 -3.37
C GLU A 424 7.46 -1.03 -1.98
N THR A 425 7.94 -2.09 -1.33
CA THR A 425 7.81 -2.34 0.10
C THR A 425 9.17 -2.78 0.66
N PHE A 426 9.46 -2.45 1.91
CA PHE A 426 10.61 -2.97 2.63
C PHE A 426 10.20 -4.18 3.47
N SER A 427 11.01 -5.24 3.44
CA SER A 427 10.85 -6.39 4.33
C SER A 427 11.80 -6.28 5.52
N GLU A 428 11.21 -6.11 6.70
CA GLU A 428 11.90 -6.34 7.96
C GLU A 428 12.26 -7.84 8.12
N GLY A 429 13.20 -8.14 9.03
CA GLY A 429 13.55 -9.50 9.44
C GLY A 429 14.81 -10.11 8.83
N ALA A 430 15.58 -9.38 8.01
CA ALA A 430 16.90 -9.82 7.56
C ALA A 430 17.85 -8.67 7.20
N ASP A 431 18.82 -8.40 8.07
CA ASP A 431 19.70 -7.22 7.96
C ASP A 431 20.82 -7.40 6.92
N LYS A 432 21.25 -8.63 6.64
CA LYS A 432 22.28 -8.94 5.62
C LYS A 432 21.63 -9.42 4.33
N ALA A 433 21.97 -8.77 3.21
CA ALA A 433 21.53 -9.18 1.88
C ALA A 433 22.21 -10.49 1.41
N TYR A 434 21.60 -11.13 0.40
CA TYR A 434 22.04 -12.42 -0.19
C TYR A 434 22.16 -13.60 0.80
N THR A 435 21.40 -13.53 1.89
CA THR A 435 21.27 -14.59 2.91
C THR A 435 19.95 -15.37 2.77
N PHE A 436 19.88 -16.56 3.37
CA PHE A 436 18.64 -17.35 3.45
C PHE A 436 17.50 -16.59 4.18
N SER A 437 17.84 -15.79 5.19
CA SER A 437 16.89 -14.90 5.86
C SER A 437 16.42 -13.79 4.92
N SER A 438 17.27 -13.20 4.06
CA SER A 438 16.83 -12.19 3.08
C SER A 438 15.84 -12.76 2.04
N ILE A 439 16.03 -14.01 1.61
CA ILE A 439 15.09 -14.71 0.71
C ILE A 439 13.76 -15.00 1.43
N THR A 440 13.84 -15.39 2.70
CA THR A 440 12.68 -15.61 3.59
C THR A 440 11.87 -14.33 3.80
N ALA A 441 12.55 -13.22 4.07
CA ALA A 441 11.98 -11.88 4.24
C ALA A 441 11.30 -11.41 2.94
N LEU A 442 12.00 -11.41 1.80
CA LEU A 442 11.40 -11.08 0.50
C LEU A 442 10.15 -11.93 0.20
N ARG A 443 10.17 -13.23 0.52
CA ARG A 443 9.00 -14.12 0.35
C ARG A 443 7.85 -13.76 1.30
N LYS A 444 8.12 -13.36 2.54
CA LYS A 444 7.12 -12.79 3.47
C LYS A 444 6.50 -11.52 2.87
N ALA A 445 7.32 -10.53 2.48
CA ALA A 445 6.80 -9.28 1.93
C ALA A 445 5.93 -9.48 0.68
N PHE A 446 6.29 -10.41 -0.22
CA PHE A 446 5.43 -10.77 -1.36
C PHE A 446 4.12 -11.47 -0.96
N TRP A 447 4.09 -12.18 0.17
CA TRP A 447 2.89 -12.81 0.71
C TRP A 447 1.98 -11.79 1.41
N ASP A 448 2.52 -10.91 2.24
CA ASP A 448 1.75 -9.93 3.00
C ASP A 448 1.05 -8.90 2.10
N THR A 449 1.67 -8.62 0.95
CA THR A 449 1.19 -7.70 -0.10
C THR A 449 0.42 -8.38 -1.24
N ARG A 450 0.12 -9.67 -1.13
CA ARG A 450 -0.68 -10.40 -2.12
C ARG A 450 -2.15 -9.95 -2.11
N GLU A 451 -2.88 -10.37 -3.14
CA GLU A 451 -4.33 -10.18 -3.24
C GLU A 451 -5.04 -10.95 -2.12
N LYS A 452 -5.90 -10.26 -1.36
CA LYS A 452 -6.57 -10.82 -0.18
C LYS A 452 -8.05 -10.96 -0.46
N VAL A 453 -8.56 -12.16 -0.29
CA VAL A 453 -9.99 -12.45 -0.17
C VAL A 453 -10.22 -12.92 1.26
N SER A 454 -11.26 -12.39 1.90
CA SER A 454 -11.75 -12.87 3.19
C SER A 454 -13.27 -12.79 3.20
N HIS A 455 -13.89 -13.89 3.60
CA HIS A 455 -15.34 -14.02 3.69
C HIS A 455 -15.72 -14.31 5.14
N ARG A 456 -16.81 -13.70 5.60
CA ARG A 456 -17.42 -13.95 6.90
C ARG A 456 -18.92 -14.16 6.75
N LEU A 457 -19.41 -15.28 7.25
CA LEU A 457 -20.83 -15.53 7.48
C LEU A 457 -21.16 -15.33 8.96
N VAL A 458 -22.40 -14.91 9.23
CA VAL A 458 -23.11 -15.16 10.50
C VAL A 458 -24.44 -15.83 10.15
N ILE A 459 -24.66 -17.00 10.75
CA ILE A 459 -25.76 -17.90 10.43
C ILE A 459 -26.51 -18.25 11.72
N ALA A 460 -27.84 -18.30 11.63
CA ALA A 460 -28.72 -18.84 12.66
C ALA A 460 -28.83 -20.38 12.55
N ASP A 461 -28.80 -21.06 13.70
CA ASP A 461 -28.95 -22.52 13.81
C ASP A 461 -30.29 -23.02 13.24
N GLY A 462 -30.27 -24.22 12.63
CA GLY A 462 -31.45 -24.89 12.07
C GLY A 462 -32.02 -24.28 10.78
N ALA A 463 -31.32 -23.33 10.14
CA ALA A 463 -31.86 -22.54 9.02
C ALA A 463 -30.97 -22.55 7.75
N PRO A 464 -30.84 -23.67 7.02
CA PRO A 464 -31.64 -24.91 7.12
C PRO A 464 -30.89 -26.08 7.80
N TRP A 465 -29.60 -25.90 8.09
CA TRP A 465 -28.73 -26.95 8.62
C TRP A 465 -28.52 -26.77 10.13
N PHE A 466 -28.54 -27.85 10.90
CA PHE A 466 -28.33 -27.83 12.35
C PHE A 466 -26.84 -27.89 12.73
N VAL A 467 -26.44 -27.13 13.74
CA VAL A 467 -25.09 -27.16 14.33
C VAL A 467 -25.01 -28.26 15.38
N GLY A 468 -24.01 -29.15 15.28
CA GLY A 468 -23.81 -30.16 16.31
C GLY A 468 -22.86 -31.29 15.93
N GLU A 469 -22.07 -31.72 16.90
CA GLU A 469 -21.14 -32.84 16.79
C GLU A 469 -21.84 -34.20 16.99
N ASN A 470 -21.09 -35.30 16.80
CA ASN A 470 -21.50 -36.66 17.19
C ASN A 470 -22.87 -37.10 16.63
N GLY A 471 -23.15 -36.78 15.37
CA GLY A 471 -24.38 -37.15 14.67
C GLY A 471 -25.62 -36.35 15.08
N LYS A 472 -25.46 -35.23 15.81
CA LYS A 472 -26.58 -34.36 16.23
C LYS A 472 -26.75 -33.10 15.38
N GLY A 473 -25.81 -32.80 14.50
CA GLY A 473 -25.87 -31.70 13.53
C GLY A 473 -25.26 -32.10 12.20
N HIS A 474 -25.40 -31.24 11.20
CA HIS A 474 -24.91 -31.48 9.85
C HIS A 474 -23.42 -31.13 9.71
N PHE A 475 -22.93 -30.24 10.58
CA PHE A 475 -21.54 -29.77 10.68
C PHE A 475 -21.26 -29.21 12.10
N PHE A 476 -19.99 -29.05 12.44
CA PHE A 476 -19.53 -28.46 13.71
C PHE A 476 -18.26 -27.60 13.56
N LEU A 477 -17.57 -27.28 14.66
CA LEU A 477 -16.35 -26.49 14.66
C LEU A 477 -15.24 -27.19 13.85
N GLY A 478 -14.57 -26.46 12.96
CA GLY A 478 -13.52 -27.01 12.10
C GLY A 478 -14.01 -27.73 10.85
N ASP A 479 -15.32 -27.95 10.67
CA ASP A 479 -15.85 -28.41 9.39
C ASP A 479 -15.77 -27.33 8.30
N ARG A 480 -15.84 -27.76 7.03
CA ARG A 480 -15.94 -26.86 5.87
C ARG A 480 -17.40 -26.71 5.46
N ILE A 481 -17.82 -25.49 5.15
CA ILE A 481 -19.15 -25.19 4.59
C ILE A 481 -19.04 -24.24 3.40
N GLY A 482 -19.99 -24.34 2.47
CA GLY A 482 -20.10 -23.42 1.32
C GLY A 482 -21.15 -22.33 1.53
N ALA A 483 -21.01 -21.21 0.83
CA ALA A 483 -22.11 -20.27 0.61
C ALA A 483 -22.02 -19.55 -0.74
N THR A 484 -23.16 -19.19 -1.32
CA THR A 484 -23.25 -18.28 -2.48
C THR A 484 -23.66 -16.89 -2.00
N ILE A 485 -22.90 -15.85 -2.32
CA ILE A 485 -23.10 -14.49 -1.80
C ILE A 485 -23.79 -13.64 -2.87
N VAL A 486 -24.90 -12.98 -2.52
CA VAL A 486 -25.64 -12.13 -3.47
C VAL A 486 -24.80 -10.87 -3.75
N GLY A 487 -24.27 -10.76 -4.96
CA GLY A 487 -23.39 -9.67 -5.40
C GLY A 487 -22.06 -10.12 -6.00
N LEU A 488 -21.71 -11.42 -5.88
CA LEU A 488 -20.68 -12.08 -6.68
C LEU A 488 -21.26 -12.58 -8.03
N PRO A 489 -20.41 -12.91 -9.03
CA PRO A 489 -20.84 -13.62 -10.24
C PRO A 489 -21.53 -14.96 -9.91
N GLU A 490 -22.59 -15.28 -10.65
CA GLU A 490 -23.65 -16.21 -10.21
C GLU A 490 -23.19 -17.67 -10.01
N ASP A 491 -22.09 -18.09 -10.62
CA ASP A 491 -21.53 -19.45 -10.53
C ASP A 491 -20.56 -19.68 -9.34
N GLN A 492 -20.35 -18.71 -8.45
CA GLN A 492 -19.33 -18.80 -7.40
C GLN A 492 -19.87 -19.18 -6.01
N ILE A 493 -19.53 -20.41 -5.57
CA ILE A 493 -19.64 -20.84 -4.16
C ILE A 493 -18.31 -20.56 -3.45
N VAL A 494 -18.37 -19.83 -2.34
CA VAL A 494 -17.22 -19.61 -1.44
C VAL A 494 -17.26 -20.70 -0.36
N VAL A 495 -16.22 -21.52 -0.28
CA VAL A 495 -16.09 -22.61 0.70
C VAL A 495 -15.07 -22.20 1.76
N GLU A 496 -15.51 -22.14 3.01
CA GLU A 496 -14.74 -21.70 4.17
C GLU A 496 -14.78 -22.74 5.29
N GLN A 497 -13.82 -22.68 6.21
CA GLN A 497 -13.84 -23.47 7.44
C GLN A 497 -14.61 -22.73 8.54
N VAL A 498 -15.37 -23.44 9.37
CA VAL A 498 -16.02 -22.90 10.57
C VAL A 498 -14.94 -22.66 11.62
N SER A 499 -14.59 -21.40 11.83
CA SER A 499 -13.45 -20.98 12.66
C SER A 499 -13.86 -20.70 14.11
N GLU A 500 -15.11 -20.29 14.35
CA GLU A 500 -15.61 -19.93 15.68
C GLU A 500 -17.11 -20.27 15.78
N LEU A 501 -17.49 -21.06 16.80
CA LEU A 501 -18.87 -21.37 17.17
C LEU A 501 -19.16 -20.81 18.56
N LYS A 502 -20.17 -19.94 18.68
CA LYS A 502 -20.54 -19.26 19.93
C LYS A 502 -22.01 -19.51 20.25
N TYR A 503 -22.28 -20.38 21.22
CA TYR A 503 -23.64 -20.59 21.71
C TYR A 503 -24.08 -19.38 22.55
N VAL A 504 -25.19 -18.75 22.17
CA VAL A 504 -25.80 -17.65 22.91
C VAL A 504 -27.16 -18.08 23.44
N THR A 505 -27.37 -17.83 24.73
CA THR A 505 -28.63 -18.08 25.42
C THR A 505 -29.02 -16.87 26.26
N SER A 506 -30.21 -16.35 26.03
CA SER A 506 -30.84 -15.28 26.80
C SER A 506 -32.26 -15.73 27.21
N ARG A 507 -33.11 -14.82 27.69
CA ARG A 507 -34.53 -15.11 27.90
C ARG A 507 -35.31 -15.17 26.59
N ASP A 508 -34.90 -14.37 25.60
CA ASP A 508 -35.67 -14.07 24.39
C ASP A 508 -35.04 -14.68 23.13
N SER A 509 -33.79 -15.16 23.22
CA SER A 509 -33.04 -15.78 22.12
C SER A 509 -32.23 -16.99 22.60
N ARG A 510 -32.12 -18.03 21.76
CA ARG A 510 -31.23 -19.19 21.94
C ARG A 510 -30.76 -19.66 20.58
N GLY A 511 -29.47 -19.90 20.41
CA GLY A 511 -28.91 -20.42 19.16
C GLY A 511 -27.39 -20.38 19.11
N TRP A 512 -26.83 -20.93 18.03
CA TRP A 512 -25.41 -20.80 17.73
C TRP A 512 -25.17 -19.61 16.81
N GLU A 513 -24.35 -18.66 17.24
CA GLU A 513 -23.66 -17.75 16.32
C GLU A 513 -22.51 -18.52 15.66
N ILE A 514 -22.58 -18.67 14.34
CA ILE A 514 -21.57 -19.34 13.53
C ILE A 514 -20.70 -18.30 12.85
N ILE A 515 -19.38 -18.39 12.97
CA ILE A 515 -18.44 -17.59 12.19
C ILE A 515 -17.63 -18.53 11.31
N CYS A 516 -17.75 -18.31 10.00
CA CYS A 516 -17.02 -19.04 8.97
C CYS A 516 -15.99 -18.11 8.34
N GLY A 517 -14.85 -18.67 7.94
CA GLY A 517 -13.74 -17.93 7.37
C GLY A 517 -12.61 -17.70 8.37
N ASP A 518 -11.39 -17.85 7.88
CA ASP A 518 -10.16 -17.76 8.67
C ASP A 518 -9.59 -16.32 8.64
N LYS A 519 -9.39 -15.72 9.82
CA LYS A 519 -8.78 -14.38 9.99
C LYS A 519 -7.27 -14.41 9.77
N GLU A 520 -6.62 -15.52 10.10
CA GLU A 520 -5.17 -15.77 10.02
C GLU A 520 -4.75 -16.31 8.65
N SER A 521 -5.72 -16.60 7.76
CA SER A 521 -5.51 -16.92 6.34
C SER A 521 -4.64 -15.89 5.62
N GLN A 522 -4.53 -14.68 6.19
CA GLN A 522 -3.73 -13.58 5.71
C GLN A 522 -2.24 -13.66 6.13
N GLU A 523 -1.89 -14.31 7.25
CA GLU A 523 -0.53 -14.53 7.76
C GLU A 523 0.31 -15.44 6.84
N SER A 524 1.64 -15.36 6.96
CA SER A 524 2.58 -16.14 6.14
C SER A 524 2.72 -17.60 6.60
N PRO A 525 2.44 -18.61 5.73
CA PRO A 525 2.76 -20.02 6.02
C PRO A 525 4.23 -20.26 6.33
N LEU A 526 5.12 -19.37 5.86
CA LEU A 526 6.54 -19.41 6.18
C LEU A 526 6.81 -18.97 7.62
N GLU A 527 6.04 -18.02 8.16
CA GLU A 527 6.08 -17.66 9.59
C GLU A 527 5.48 -18.75 10.45
N ASN A 528 4.36 -19.35 10.05
CA ASN A 528 3.75 -20.48 10.76
C ASN A 528 4.75 -21.66 10.81
N THR A 529 5.49 -21.87 9.73
CA THR A 529 6.58 -22.86 9.66
C THR A 529 7.77 -22.48 10.56
N ILE A 530 8.25 -21.23 10.51
CA ILE A 530 9.37 -20.75 11.34
C ILE A 530 9.00 -20.71 12.84
N ARG A 531 7.74 -20.41 13.16
CA ARG A 531 7.17 -20.44 14.52
C ARG A 531 7.07 -21.88 15.03
N ARG A 532 6.56 -22.81 14.22
CA ARG A 532 6.59 -24.26 14.53
C ARG A 532 8.02 -24.80 14.68
N VAL A 533 8.96 -24.41 13.82
CA VAL A 533 10.39 -24.78 13.94
C VAL A 533 11.02 -24.17 15.19
N ARG A 534 10.74 -22.89 15.53
CA ARG A 534 11.23 -22.25 16.75
C ARG A 534 10.66 -22.90 18.01
N ASN A 535 9.38 -23.29 17.99
CA ASN A 535 8.75 -24.02 19.09
C ASN A 535 9.31 -25.46 19.21
N ALA A 536 9.60 -26.13 18.09
CA ALA A 536 10.24 -27.45 18.09
C ALA A 536 11.70 -27.38 18.57
N MET A 537 12.48 -26.38 18.14
CA MET A 537 13.83 -26.14 18.64
C MET A 537 13.84 -25.77 20.13
N GLY A 538 12.84 -25.00 20.59
CA GLY A 538 12.61 -24.75 22.02
C GLY A 538 12.31 -26.05 22.78
N ALA A 539 11.40 -26.90 22.28
CA ALA A 539 11.11 -28.19 22.88
C ALA A 539 12.32 -29.15 22.88
N ILE A 540 13.19 -29.11 21.86
CA ILE A 540 14.44 -29.91 21.81
C ILE A 540 15.48 -29.39 22.80
N HIS A 541 15.59 -28.08 22.96
CA HIS A 541 16.42 -27.42 23.97
C HIS A 541 15.94 -27.77 25.39
N ASP A 542 14.63 -27.70 25.64
CA ASP A 542 14.01 -28.02 26.93
C ASP A 542 13.99 -29.54 27.22
N LEU A 543 14.14 -30.38 26.18
CA LEU A 543 14.40 -31.83 26.29
C LEU A 543 15.89 -32.19 26.49
N GLY A 544 16.79 -31.20 26.58
CA GLY A 544 18.17 -31.40 27.00
C GLY A 544 19.07 -32.13 26.00
N VAL A 545 18.88 -31.89 24.69
CA VAL A 545 19.78 -32.43 23.64
C VAL A 545 20.44 -31.30 22.84
N VAL A 546 21.23 -30.47 23.56
CA VAL A 546 22.63 -30.09 23.29
C VAL A 546 23.21 -29.46 24.57
#